data_AF-A0A4W3I0D3-F1
#
_entry.id   AF-A0A4W3I0D3-F1
#
_cell.length_a   1.000
_cell.length_b   1.000
_cell.length_c   1.000
_cell.angle_alpha   90.00
_cell.angle_beta   90.00
_cell.angle_gamma   90.00
#
_symmetry.space_group_name_H-M   'P 1'
#
loop_
_entity.id
_entity.type
_entity.pdbx_description
1 polymer ?
#
loop_
_entity_poly.entity_id
_entity_poly.type
_entity_poly.pdbx_seq_one_letter_code
_entity_poly.pdbx_strand_id
1 'polypeptide(L)'
;MSCVLRVASLLTAVLYLLSQSSEVKANLNPLRCFCLKLIDTVPPQYIKNFEIIPRGSHCKNTEIILTWQVRDKEMKSCLNTNGRGREKLTPRHCRIQNDSSKKNECIRRMKRRRRGNRKGRKSSRRSQATPEQH
;
A
#
# COMPACT_ATOMS: atom_id res chain seq x y z
N MET A 1 21.61 -45.21 27.73
CA MET A 1 21.82 -44.25 26.62
C MET A 1 20.60 -44.11 25.69
N SER A 2 19.75 -45.14 25.57
CA SER A 2 18.54 -45.14 24.73
C SER A 2 17.45 -44.14 25.14
N CYS A 3 17.35 -43.80 26.43
CA CYS A 3 16.37 -42.81 26.92
C CYS A 3 16.65 -41.40 26.39
N VAL A 4 17.91 -41.00 26.33
CA VAL A 4 18.32 -39.65 25.90
C VAL A 4 18.03 -39.45 24.41
N LEU A 5 18.24 -40.49 23.59
CA LEU A 5 17.89 -40.46 22.15
C LEU A 5 16.38 -40.37 21.91
N ARG A 6 15.55 -41.06 22.70
CA ARG A 6 14.09 -40.98 22.58
C ARG A 6 13.57 -39.60 22.96
N VAL A 7 14.09 -39.01 24.02
CA VAL A 7 13.71 -37.66 24.46
C VAL A 7 14.11 -36.61 23.43
N ALA A 8 15.33 -36.69 22.87
CA ALA A 8 15.78 -35.76 21.84
C ALA A 8 14.95 -35.86 20.55
N SER A 9 14.57 -37.07 20.15
CA SER A 9 13.71 -37.30 18.97
C SER A 9 12.30 -36.72 19.17
N LEU A 10 11.71 -36.90 20.35
CA LEU A 10 10.41 -36.30 20.66
C LEU A 10 10.47 -34.77 20.69
N LEU A 11 11.52 -34.19 21.28
CA LEU A 11 11.69 -32.74 21.34
C LEU A 11 11.84 -32.12 19.95
N THR A 12 12.63 -32.74 19.08
CA THR A 12 12.83 -32.26 17.70
C THR A 12 11.56 -32.37 16.87
N ALA A 13 10.79 -33.46 17.02
CA ALA A 13 9.49 -33.60 16.37
C ALA A 13 8.48 -32.54 16.83
N VAL A 14 8.42 -32.23 18.13
CA VAL A 14 7.54 -31.19 18.67
C VAL A 14 7.93 -29.81 18.15
N LEU A 15 9.23 -29.47 18.13
CA LEU A 15 9.71 -28.20 17.60
C LEU A 15 9.41 -28.03 16.10
N TYR A 16 9.49 -29.11 15.32
CA TYR A 16 9.13 -29.11 13.91
C TYR A 16 7.62 -28.93 13.68
N LEU A 17 6.77 -29.53 14.51
CA LEU A 17 5.33 -29.32 14.44
C LEU A 17 4.93 -27.88 14.80
N LEU A 18 5.64 -27.25 15.76
CA LEU A 18 5.41 -25.86 16.14
C LEU A 18 5.86 -24.85 15.07
N SER A 19 6.93 -25.16 14.32
CA SER A 19 7.42 -24.31 13.23
C SER A 19 6.54 -24.35 11.97
N GLN A 20 5.69 -25.39 11.84
CA GLN A 20 4.64 -25.44 10.81
C GLN A 20 3.38 -24.64 11.18
N SER A 21 3.50 -23.64 12.06
CA SER A 21 2.49 -22.59 12.21
C SER A 21 2.46 -21.77 10.92
N SER A 22 1.75 -22.32 9.94
CA SER A 22 1.40 -21.65 8.70
C SER A 22 0.66 -20.38 9.09
N GLU A 23 1.11 -19.24 8.57
CA GLU A 23 0.38 -17.99 8.65
C GLU A 23 -0.98 -18.22 8.00
N VAL A 24 -1.98 -18.58 8.80
CA VAL A 24 -3.38 -18.60 8.38
C VAL A 24 -3.70 -17.14 8.15
N LYS A 25 -3.50 -16.69 6.91
CA LYS A 25 -4.05 -15.45 6.41
C LYS A 25 -5.56 -15.66 6.44
N ALA A 26 -6.14 -15.38 7.60
CA ALA A 26 -7.55 -15.54 7.82
C ALA A 26 -8.24 -14.67 6.77
N ASN A 27 -8.78 -15.33 5.74
CA ASN A 27 -9.80 -14.76 4.88
C ASN A 27 -11.08 -14.66 5.73
N LEU A 28 -11.01 -13.87 6.80
CA LEU A 28 -12.17 -13.35 7.49
C LEU A 28 -12.81 -12.44 6.45
N ASN A 29 -13.75 -12.97 5.67
CA ASN A 29 -14.70 -12.16 4.94
C ASN A 29 -15.39 -11.30 5.99
N PRO A 30 -15.01 -10.03 6.15
CA PRO A 30 -15.57 -9.25 7.23
C PRO A 30 -17.01 -8.98 6.84
N LEU A 31 -17.92 -9.11 7.79
CA LEU A 31 -19.35 -8.89 7.55
C LEU A 31 -19.63 -7.44 7.07
N ARG A 32 -18.65 -6.54 7.15
CA ARG A 32 -18.71 -5.14 6.74
C ARG A 32 -17.40 -4.72 6.06
N CYS A 33 -17.46 -3.68 5.24
CA CYS A 33 -16.27 -3.05 4.67
C CYS A 33 -15.29 -2.59 5.77
N PHE A 34 -13.97 -2.74 5.56
CA PHE A 34 -12.95 -2.29 6.52
C PHE A 34 -12.89 -0.77 6.65
N CYS A 35 -13.23 -0.05 5.57
CA CYS A 35 -13.12 1.39 5.47
C CYS A 35 -14.45 2.08 5.78
N LEU A 36 -14.55 2.68 6.97
CA LEU A 36 -15.70 3.51 7.36
C LEU A 36 -15.57 4.97 6.92
N LYS A 37 -14.34 5.47 6.81
CA LYS A 37 -14.03 6.85 6.42
C LYS A 37 -13.07 6.85 5.24
N LEU A 38 -13.45 7.52 4.16
CA LEU A 38 -12.65 7.63 2.94
C LEU A 38 -12.01 9.01 2.84
N ILE A 39 -10.77 9.06 2.37
CA ILE A 39 -10.09 10.28 1.97
C ILE A 39 -9.89 10.27 0.45
N ASP A 40 -9.95 11.43 -0.19
CA ASP A 40 -9.90 11.49 -1.65
C ASP A 40 -8.48 11.56 -2.21
N THR A 41 -7.52 12.12 -1.47
CA THR A 41 -6.15 12.31 -1.99
C THR A 41 -5.10 12.35 -0.88
N VAL A 42 -4.04 11.58 -1.08
CA VAL A 42 -2.78 11.68 -0.33
C VAL A 42 -1.67 12.05 -1.31
N PRO A 43 -0.84 13.07 -1.02
CA PRO A 43 0.32 13.36 -1.86
C PRO A 43 1.26 12.13 -1.94
N PRO A 44 1.67 11.68 -3.14
CA PRO A 44 2.52 10.50 -3.33
C PRO A 44 3.79 10.50 -2.52
N GLN A 45 4.30 11.68 -2.17
CA GLN A 45 5.53 11.89 -1.40
C GLN A 45 5.46 11.23 -0.03
N TYR A 46 4.28 11.30 0.59
CA TYR A 46 4.01 10.74 1.91
C TYR A 46 3.59 9.27 1.86
N ILE A 47 3.25 8.75 0.69
CA ILE A 47 2.84 7.35 0.53
C ILE A 47 4.05 6.44 0.78
N LYS A 48 3.91 5.56 1.76
CA LYS A 48 4.87 4.52 2.14
C LYS A 48 4.46 3.17 1.59
N ASN A 49 3.21 2.79 1.79
CA ASN A 49 2.67 1.51 1.32
C ASN A 49 1.15 1.60 1.08
N PHE A 50 0.59 0.60 0.42
CA PHE A 50 -0.85 0.44 0.30
C PHE A 50 -1.24 -1.03 0.17
N GLU A 51 -2.44 -1.33 0.62
CA GLU A 51 -3.10 -2.62 0.53
C GLU A 51 -4.39 -2.46 -0.26
N ILE A 52 -4.66 -3.42 -1.13
CA ILE A 52 -5.87 -3.46 -1.92
C ILE A 52 -6.67 -4.65 -1.41
N ILE A 53 -7.85 -4.36 -0.88
CA ILE A 53 -8.81 -5.35 -0.42
C ILE A 53 -9.84 -5.48 -1.56
N PRO A 54 -9.93 -6.66 -2.21
CA PRO A 54 -10.87 -6.86 -3.30
C PRO A 54 -12.31 -6.79 -2.79
N ARG A 55 -13.26 -6.65 -3.73
CA ARG A 55 -14.69 -6.73 -3.42
C ARG A 55 -14.99 -8.11 -2.85
N GLY A 56 -15.78 -8.15 -1.79
CA GLY A 56 -16.24 -9.38 -1.13
C GLY A 56 -17.76 -9.51 -1.16
N SER A 57 -18.27 -10.62 -0.64
CA SER A 57 -19.72 -10.89 -0.53
C SER A 57 -20.47 -9.78 0.24
N HIS A 58 -19.83 -9.18 1.24
CA HIS A 58 -20.43 -8.14 2.09
C HIS A 58 -19.93 -6.72 1.79
N CYS A 59 -18.86 -6.58 1.01
CA CYS A 59 -18.33 -5.27 0.62
C CYS A 59 -18.28 -5.16 -0.91
N LYS A 60 -19.23 -4.42 -1.47
CA LYS A 60 -19.37 -4.22 -2.93
C LYS A 60 -18.26 -3.33 -3.53
N ASN A 61 -17.47 -2.66 -2.70
CA ASN A 61 -16.42 -1.75 -3.13
C ASN A 61 -15.04 -2.38 -2.97
N THR A 62 -14.12 -2.10 -3.90
CA THR A 62 -12.69 -2.39 -3.70
C THR A 62 -12.15 -1.33 -2.75
N GLU A 63 -11.55 -1.76 -1.65
CA GLU A 63 -11.02 -0.87 -0.62
C GLU A 63 -9.51 -0.76 -0.76
N ILE A 64 -8.98 0.43 -0.51
CA ILE A 64 -7.54 0.68 -0.61
C ILE A 64 -7.08 1.35 0.67
N ILE A 65 -6.38 0.59 1.49
CA ILE A 65 -5.81 1.07 2.74
C ILE A 65 -4.41 1.58 2.45
N LEU A 66 -4.16 2.83 2.81
CA LEU A 66 -2.90 3.51 2.59
C LEU A 66 -2.15 3.68 3.89
N THR A 67 -0.88 3.32 3.87
CA THR A 67 0.08 3.74 4.87
C THR A 67 0.84 4.94 4.32
N TRP A 68 0.71 6.07 5.00
CA TRP A 68 1.41 7.30 4.65
C TRP A 68 2.08 7.90 5.88
N GLN A 69 3.19 8.60 5.64
CA GLN A 69 4.02 9.16 6.70
C GLN A 69 4.30 10.63 6.42
N VAL A 70 4.05 11.47 7.41
CA VAL A 70 4.47 12.87 7.43
C VAL A 70 5.40 13.07 8.62
N ARG A 71 6.61 13.56 8.35
CA ARG A 71 7.71 13.59 9.33
C ARG A 71 7.95 12.17 9.88
N ASP A 72 7.78 11.95 11.17
CA ASP A 72 8.01 10.65 11.84
C ASP A 72 6.71 9.95 12.25
N LYS A 73 5.55 10.50 11.86
CA LYS A 73 4.24 9.89 12.17
C LYS A 73 3.73 9.08 11.00
N GLU A 74 3.59 7.78 11.22
CA GLU A 74 2.90 6.87 10.30
C GLU A 74 1.39 6.88 10.58
N MET A 75 0.60 6.96 9.51
CA MET A 75 -0.85 7.00 9.56
C MET A 75 -1.43 6.03 8.54
N LYS A 76 -2.56 5.41 8.89
CA LYS A 76 -3.33 4.55 8.00
C LYS A 76 -4.64 5.24 7.63
N SER A 77 -5.00 5.24 6.36
CA SER A 77 -6.24 5.86 5.88
C SER A 77 -6.78 5.13 4.65
N CYS A 78 -8.09 5.10 4.50
CA CYS A 78 -8.72 4.47 3.34
C CYS A 78 -8.91 5.48 2.21
N LEU A 79 -8.48 5.11 1.00
CA LEU A 79 -8.70 5.93 -0.18
C LEU A 79 -10.08 5.69 -0.80
N ASN A 80 -10.70 6.79 -1.23
CA ASN A 80 -11.84 6.74 -2.11
C ASN A 80 -11.42 6.29 -3.52
N THR A 81 -11.83 5.08 -3.92
CA THR A 81 -11.53 4.52 -5.25
C THR A 81 -12.46 5.04 -6.35
N ASN A 82 -13.62 5.56 -5.97
CA ASN A 82 -14.66 6.05 -6.89
C ASN A 82 -14.58 7.58 -7.11
N GLY A 83 -13.78 8.31 -6.32
CA GLY A 83 -13.64 9.76 -6.41
C GLY A 83 -12.90 10.27 -7.65
N ARG A 84 -13.04 11.58 -7.93
CA ARG A 84 -12.32 12.32 -8.98
C ARG A 84 -10.85 12.62 -8.62
N GLY A 85 -10.25 11.84 -7.73
CA GLY A 85 -8.83 11.94 -7.39
C GLY A 85 -7.95 11.69 -8.62
N ARG A 86 -7.00 12.60 -8.89
CA ARG A 86 -6.12 12.56 -10.09
C ARG A 86 -5.08 11.43 -10.06
N GLU A 87 -4.96 10.70 -8.96
CA GLU A 87 -3.90 9.72 -8.74
C GLU A 87 -4.48 8.46 -8.10
N LYS A 88 -4.91 7.53 -8.95
CA LYS A 88 -5.62 6.32 -8.53
C LYS A 88 -4.62 5.20 -8.27
N LEU A 89 -4.40 4.87 -7.00
CA LEU A 89 -3.68 3.67 -6.55
C LEU A 89 -4.51 2.41 -6.83
N THR A 90 -4.80 2.09 -8.09
CA THR A 90 -5.62 0.92 -8.44
C THR A 90 -4.77 -0.23 -8.96
N PRO A 91 -5.22 -1.49 -8.83
CA PRO A 91 -4.52 -2.64 -9.42
C PRO A 91 -4.17 -2.43 -10.89
N ARG A 92 -5.11 -1.89 -11.69
CA ARG A 92 -4.90 -1.61 -13.11
C ARG A 92 -3.80 -0.56 -13.34
N HIS A 93 -3.82 0.54 -12.57
CA HIS A 93 -2.81 1.59 -12.69
C HIS A 93 -1.42 1.13 -12.27
N CYS A 94 -1.34 0.34 -11.20
CA CYS A 94 -0.09 -0.14 -10.62
C CYS A 94 0.37 -1.50 -11.16
N ARG A 95 -0.38 -2.12 -12.08
CA ARG A 95 -0.12 -3.47 -12.65
C ARG A 95 0.13 -4.53 -11.57
N ILE A 96 -0.63 -4.47 -10.46
CA ILE A 96 -0.47 -5.39 -9.33
C ILE A 96 -1.24 -6.66 -9.62
N GLN A 97 -0.52 -7.78 -9.70
CA GLN A 97 -1.06 -9.14 -9.79
C GLN A 97 -0.56 -9.92 -8.56
N ASN A 98 -1.04 -9.55 -7.37
CA ASN A 98 -0.61 -10.11 -6.06
C ASN A 98 0.87 -9.96 -5.66
N ASP A 99 1.71 -9.36 -6.49
CA ASP A 99 3.13 -9.14 -6.21
C ASP A 99 3.37 -7.85 -5.38
N SER A 100 3.92 -8.01 -4.18
CA SER A 100 4.28 -6.90 -3.28
C SER A 100 5.39 -6.00 -3.85
N SER A 101 6.30 -6.55 -4.67
CA SER A 101 7.41 -5.81 -5.28
C SER A 101 6.92 -4.74 -6.25
N LYS A 102 5.83 -5.04 -6.98
CA LYS A 102 5.19 -4.10 -7.93
C LYS A 102 4.54 -2.90 -7.22
N LYS A 103 4.16 -3.04 -5.94
CA LYS A 103 3.60 -1.92 -5.15
C LYS A 103 4.62 -0.79 -4.99
N ASN A 104 5.85 -1.13 -4.61
CA ASN A 104 6.93 -0.16 -4.41
C ASN A 104 7.34 0.50 -5.73
N GLU A 105 7.39 -0.26 -6.83
CA GLU A 105 7.62 0.30 -8.16
C GLU A 105 6.53 1.32 -8.53
N CYS A 106 5.25 0.99 -8.29
CA CYS A 106 4.15 1.91 -8.56
C CYS A 106 4.30 3.23 -7.79
N ILE A 107 4.58 3.17 -6.49
CA ILE A 107 4.79 4.37 -5.65
C ILE A 107 5.94 5.21 -6.21
N ARG A 108 7.07 4.58 -6.58
CA ARG A 108 8.22 5.27 -7.17
C ARG A 108 7.86 5.97 -8.49
N ARG A 109 7.10 5.31 -9.38
CA ARG A 109 6.65 5.90 -10.65
C ARG A 109 5.74 7.11 -10.44
N MET A 110 4.81 7.03 -9.49
CA MET A 110 3.95 8.17 -9.13
C MET A 110 4.75 9.35 -8.58
N LYS A 111 5.68 9.09 -7.65
CA LYS A 111 6.60 10.12 -7.11
C LYS A 111 7.39 10.82 -8.22
N ARG A 112 7.92 10.08 -9.21
CA ARG A 112 8.66 10.63 -10.36
C ARG A 112 7.78 11.50 -11.26
N ARG A 113 6.57 11.02 -11.61
CA ARG A 113 5.61 11.78 -12.45
C ARG A 113 5.27 13.13 -11.84
N ARG A 114 5.00 13.20 -10.53
CA ARG A 114 4.74 14.48 -9.85
C ARG A 114 5.94 15.44 -9.85
N ARG A 115 7.16 14.92 -9.67
CA ARG A 115 8.38 15.75 -9.73
C ARG A 115 8.57 16.37 -11.11
N GLY A 116 8.41 15.58 -12.18
CA GLY A 116 8.47 16.08 -13.57
C GLY A 116 7.43 17.17 -13.83
N ASN A 117 6.18 16.93 -13.43
CA ASN A 117 5.09 17.89 -13.64
C ASN A 117 5.29 19.21 -12.87
N ARG A 118 5.86 19.15 -11.65
CA ARG A 118 6.26 20.35 -10.89
C ARG A 118 7.38 21.14 -11.59
N LYS A 119 8.38 20.46 -12.16
CA LYS A 119 9.47 21.13 -12.90
C LYS A 119 8.95 21.82 -14.16
N GLY A 120 8.10 21.15 -14.94
CA GLY A 120 7.48 21.73 -16.14
C GLY A 120 6.68 23.00 -15.83
N ARG A 121 5.85 22.97 -14.77
CA ARG A 121 5.12 24.17 -14.31
C ARG A 121 6.03 25.32 -13.88
N LYS A 122 7.17 25.04 -13.25
CA LYS A 122 8.10 26.08 -12.81
C LYS A 122 8.83 26.73 -14.00
N SER A 123 9.19 25.94 -15.01
CA SER A 123 9.76 26.45 -16.26
C SER A 123 8.76 27.31 -17.04
N SER A 124 7.52 26.84 -17.21
CA SER A 124 6.47 27.60 -17.92
C SER A 124 6.13 28.94 -17.24
N ARG A 125 6.10 29.01 -15.90
CA ARG A 125 5.91 30.29 -15.18
C ARG A 125 7.08 31.26 -15.36
N ARG A 126 8.31 30.76 -15.49
CA ARG A 126 9.50 31.61 -15.68
C ARG A 126 9.51 32.27 -17.06
N SER A 127 8.97 31.60 -18.08
CA SER A 127 8.84 32.12 -19.44
C SER A 127 7.74 33.18 -19.59
N GLN A 128 6.84 33.34 -18.60
CA GLN A 128 5.76 34.34 -18.61
C GLN A 128 6.04 35.57 -17.73
N ALA A 129 7.18 35.60 -17.03
CA ALA A 129 7.64 36.80 -16.34
C ALA A 129 8.49 37.64 -17.29
N THR A 130 7.84 38.34 -18.23
CA THR A 130 8.46 39.46 -18.95
C THR A 130 8.65 40.63 -17.98
N PRO A 131 9.78 41.34 -18.01
CA PRO A 131 9.94 42.56 -17.24
C PRO A 131 9.07 43.66 -17.87
N GLU A 132 8.13 44.23 -17.11
CA GLU A 132 7.60 45.56 -17.45
C GLU A 132 8.78 46.54 -17.40
N GLN A 133 9.12 47.09 -18.56
CA GLN A 133 10.11 48.15 -18.70
C GLN A 133 9.41 49.51 -18.56
N HIS A 134 9.97 50.26 -17.62
CA HIS A 134 10.18 51.72 -17.58
C HIS A 134 9.02 52.69 -17.38
#